data_AF-A0A317SSV5-F1
#
_entry.id   AF-A0A317SSV5-F1
#
_cell.length_a   1.000
_cell.length_b   1.000
_cell.length_c   1.000
_cell.angle_alpha   90.00
_cell.angle_beta   90.00
_cell.angle_gamma   90.00
#
_symmetry.space_group_name_H-M   'P 1'
#
loop_
_entity.id
_entity.type
_entity.pdbx_description
1 polymer ?
#
loop_
_entity_poly.entity_id
_entity_poly.type
_entity_poly.pdbx_seq_one_letter_code
_entity_poly.pdbx_strand_id
1 'polypeptide(L)'
;MKLVDERKALSEISTLQKQRKTFGILNAEQKAIDEEREKLNELKAKRKDPEVQKLSDEYEETMRQLDAIKAEQDEALGNLNKLRDERSSLLDQQKEKWQKIQDLKDDYYSARNAYRDYEKEAWRIRREKKAKEDEEYRLAKKREIAQYKMEEASQMAYASEILTCEGLIRYFDPSSVEAARKAKLVSGPRALAAQPTRSVDDSALSGKRLTKKDGHEGDYFISIPKKGKKGKKNIGTTLPNPESSHTMPAKSKSGKINLPGGVVQELIKVDILPPANKGDVQRVLEELRGKSTWYKDNQDQKTRENIAKAQKEIDCLEAED
;
A
#
# COMPACT_ATOMS: atom_id res chain seq x y z
N MET A 1 -126.00 57.93 -76.80
CA MET A 1 -124.72 57.21 -76.87
C MET A 1 -124.97 55.88 -77.58
N LYS A 2 -124.01 55.30 -78.30
CA LYS A 2 -124.16 53.94 -78.85
C LYS A 2 -123.89 52.94 -77.72
N LEU A 3 -124.60 51.80 -77.70
CA LEU A 3 -124.49 50.76 -76.64
C LEU A 3 -123.05 50.31 -76.32
N VAL A 4 -122.13 50.39 -77.30
CA VAL A 4 -120.72 50.04 -77.11
C VAL A 4 -120.00 51.07 -76.23
N ASP A 5 -120.33 52.35 -76.38
CA ASP A 5 -119.74 53.44 -75.59
C ASP A 5 -120.25 53.41 -74.16
N GLU A 6 -121.50 52.97 -73.94
CA GLU A 6 -122.08 52.75 -72.61
C GLU A 6 -121.41 51.58 -71.89
N ARG A 7 -121.11 50.48 -72.60
CA ARG A 7 -120.38 49.35 -72.03
C ARG A 7 -118.93 49.71 -71.69
N LYS A 8 -118.27 50.54 -72.51
CA LYS A 8 -116.93 51.08 -72.21
C LYS A 8 -116.97 52.01 -71.01
N ALA A 9 -117.92 52.94 -70.95
CA ALA A 9 -118.11 53.82 -69.81
C ALA A 9 -118.38 53.03 -68.50
N LEU A 10 -119.16 51.94 -68.55
CA LEU A 10 -119.37 51.07 -67.38
C LEU A 10 -118.08 50.35 -66.95
N SER A 11 -117.26 49.89 -67.90
CA SER A 11 -115.96 49.30 -67.59
C SER A 11 -114.99 50.31 -66.99
N GLU A 12 -114.98 51.54 -67.52
CA GLU A 12 -114.20 52.66 -66.98
C GLU A 12 -114.65 53.02 -65.57
N ILE A 13 -115.96 53.13 -65.32
CA ILE A 13 -116.52 53.35 -63.98
C ILE A 13 -116.08 52.24 -63.01
N SER A 14 -116.10 50.98 -63.42
CA SER A 14 -115.61 49.86 -62.59
C SER A 14 -114.11 49.97 -62.30
N THR A 15 -113.29 50.35 -63.28
CA THR A 15 -111.85 50.57 -63.07
C THR A 15 -111.58 51.76 -62.15
N LEU A 16 -112.31 52.87 -62.31
CA LEU A 16 -112.23 54.05 -61.44
C LEU A 16 -112.68 53.72 -60.01
N GLN A 17 -113.68 52.86 -59.82
CA GLN A 17 -114.08 52.37 -58.50
C GLN A 17 -112.99 51.49 -57.85
N LYS A 18 -112.30 50.63 -58.63
CA LYS A 18 -111.16 49.85 -58.13
C LYS A 18 -109.99 50.76 -57.76
N GLN A 19 -109.67 51.73 -58.61
CA GLN A 19 -108.64 52.75 -58.34
C GLN A 19 -108.97 53.58 -57.09
N ARG A 20 -110.24 53.95 -56.89
CA ARG A 20 -110.69 54.64 -55.67
C ARG A 20 -110.43 53.80 -54.41
N LYS A 21 -110.61 52.48 -54.46
CA LYS A 21 -110.26 51.58 -53.33
C LYS A 21 -108.74 51.52 -53.11
N THR A 22 -107.94 51.44 -54.16
CA THR A 22 -106.47 51.45 -54.02
C THR A 22 -105.97 52.78 -53.46
N PHE A 23 -106.56 53.93 -53.84
CA PHE A 23 -106.24 55.22 -53.21
C PHE A 23 -106.64 55.28 -51.73
N GLY A 24 -107.72 54.59 -51.32
CA GLY A 24 -108.08 54.45 -49.91
C GLY A 24 -107.03 53.68 -49.10
N ILE A 25 -106.49 52.60 -49.66
CA ILE A 25 -105.40 51.81 -49.05
C ILE A 25 -104.10 52.62 -49.02
N LEU A 26 -103.72 53.26 -50.14
CA LEU A 26 -102.54 54.13 -50.21
C LEU A 26 -102.63 55.30 -49.24
N ASN A 27 -103.81 55.88 -49.01
CA ASN A 27 -104.00 56.90 -47.98
C ASN A 27 -103.84 56.36 -46.56
N ALA A 28 -104.22 55.11 -46.30
CA ALA A 28 -103.99 54.46 -45.01
C ALA A 28 -102.51 54.14 -44.79
N GLU A 29 -101.82 53.64 -45.82
CA GLU A 29 -100.37 53.42 -45.81
C GLU A 29 -99.60 54.72 -45.67
N GLN A 30 -100.01 55.80 -46.35
CA GLN A 30 -99.40 57.12 -46.22
C GLN A 30 -99.54 57.67 -44.79
N LYS A 31 -100.71 57.50 -44.15
CA LYS A 31 -100.90 57.85 -42.75
C LYS A 31 -100.00 57.03 -41.82
N ALA A 32 -99.88 55.73 -42.04
CA ALA A 32 -98.97 54.87 -41.27
C ALA A 32 -97.49 55.29 -41.43
N ILE A 33 -97.08 55.63 -42.66
CA ILE A 33 -95.73 56.16 -42.94
C ILE A 33 -95.50 57.49 -42.23
N ASP A 34 -96.50 58.38 -42.23
CA ASP A 34 -96.39 59.68 -41.57
C ASP A 34 -96.34 59.53 -40.04
N GLU A 35 -97.12 58.62 -39.45
CA GLU A 35 -97.02 58.24 -38.03
C GLU A 35 -95.66 57.63 -37.67
N GLU A 36 -95.09 56.77 -38.52
CA GLU A 36 -93.74 56.22 -38.32
C GLU A 36 -92.65 57.28 -38.45
N ARG A 37 -92.81 58.23 -39.37
CA ARG A 37 -91.91 59.38 -39.50
C ARG A 37 -91.96 60.29 -38.28
N GLU A 38 -93.14 60.51 -37.72
CA GLU A 38 -93.31 61.24 -36.46
C GLU A 38 -92.58 60.53 -35.31
N LYS A 39 -92.81 59.21 -35.12
CA LYS A 39 -92.10 58.40 -34.12
C LYS A 39 -90.57 58.44 -34.32
N LEU A 40 -90.11 58.38 -35.57
CA LEU A 40 -88.69 58.46 -35.90
C LEU A 40 -88.11 59.85 -35.59
N ASN A 41 -88.89 60.91 -35.80
CA ASN A 41 -88.50 62.27 -35.43
C ASN A 41 -88.46 62.45 -33.91
N GLU A 42 -89.41 61.89 -33.18
CA GLU A 42 -89.40 61.89 -31.70
C GLU A 42 -88.20 61.14 -31.13
N LEU A 43 -87.85 59.97 -31.67
CA LEU A 43 -86.66 59.23 -31.26
C LEU A 43 -85.37 59.98 -31.61
N LYS A 44 -85.33 60.65 -32.77
CA LYS A 44 -84.21 61.53 -33.14
C LYS A 44 -84.12 62.75 -32.22
N ALA A 45 -85.23 63.29 -31.75
CA ALA A 45 -85.25 64.39 -30.79
C ALA A 45 -84.72 63.92 -29.44
N LYS A 46 -85.19 62.79 -28.90
CA LYS A 46 -84.67 62.18 -27.66
C LYS A 46 -83.18 61.87 -27.72
N ARG A 47 -82.66 61.44 -28.88
CA ARG A 47 -81.23 61.23 -29.10
C ARG A 47 -80.42 62.53 -29.17
N LYS A 48 -81.06 63.65 -29.49
CA LYS A 48 -80.46 64.99 -29.51
C LYS A 48 -80.55 65.69 -28.16
N ASP A 49 -81.16 65.07 -27.16
CA ASP A 49 -81.12 65.59 -25.80
C ASP A 49 -79.66 65.62 -25.33
N PRO A 50 -79.15 66.77 -24.87
CA PRO A 50 -77.74 66.96 -24.57
C PRO A 50 -77.26 66.05 -23.43
N GLU A 51 -78.16 65.59 -22.56
CA GLU A 51 -77.85 64.63 -21.49
C GLU A 51 -77.60 63.22 -22.02
N VAL A 52 -78.34 62.78 -23.05
CA VAL A 52 -78.15 61.46 -23.68
C VAL A 52 -76.86 61.42 -24.49
N GLN A 53 -76.50 62.53 -25.14
CA GLN A 53 -75.22 62.65 -25.86
C GLN A 53 -74.04 62.62 -24.89
N LYS A 54 -74.07 63.41 -23.80
CA LYS A 54 -73.05 63.36 -22.75
C LYS A 54 -72.89 61.97 -22.16
N LEU A 55 -73.99 61.28 -21.87
CA LEU A 55 -73.94 59.91 -21.35
C LEU A 55 -73.34 58.92 -22.37
N SER A 56 -73.61 59.11 -23.67
CA SER A 56 -72.99 58.31 -24.74
C SER A 56 -71.51 58.60 -24.86
N ASP A 57 -71.09 59.85 -24.75
CA ASP A 57 -69.68 60.26 -24.80
C ASP A 57 -68.92 59.71 -23.57
N GLU A 58 -69.49 59.82 -22.37
CA GLU A 58 -68.96 59.21 -21.14
C GLU A 58 -68.88 57.67 -21.26
N TYR A 59 -69.87 57.03 -21.90
CA TYR A 59 -69.83 55.60 -22.18
C TYR A 59 -68.69 55.24 -23.15
N GLU A 60 -68.53 55.98 -24.24
CA GLU A 60 -67.42 55.74 -25.18
C GLU A 60 -66.05 55.99 -24.53
N GLU A 61 -65.93 57.02 -23.70
CA GLU A 61 -64.71 57.31 -22.94
C GLU A 61 -64.39 56.20 -21.93
N THR A 62 -65.37 55.76 -21.15
CA THR A 62 -65.18 54.66 -20.19
C THR A 62 -64.86 53.34 -20.89
N MET A 63 -65.47 53.06 -22.05
CA MET A 63 -65.12 51.88 -22.85
C MET A 63 -63.70 51.97 -23.39
N ARG A 64 -63.25 53.12 -23.88
CA ARG A 64 -61.85 53.33 -24.30
C ARG A 64 -60.87 53.15 -23.15
N GLN A 65 -61.19 53.67 -21.96
CA GLN A 65 -60.37 53.48 -20.77
C GLN A 65 -60.29 52.00 -20.37
N LEU A 66 -61.41 51.28 -20.45
CA LEU A 66 -61.48 49.86 -20.12
C LEU A 66 -60.67 49.01 -21.12
N ASP A 67 -60.74 49.34 -22.41
CA ASP A 67 -59.94 48.66 -23.44
C ASP A 67 -58.45 48.98 -23.30
N ALA A 68 -58.07 50.20 -22.92
CA ALA A 68 -56.69 50.55 -22.60
C ALA A 68 -56.16 49.76 -21.40
N ILE A 69 -56.93 49.68 -20.30
CA ILE A 69 -56.56 48.90 -19.12
C ILE A 69 -56.41 47.41 -19.45
N LYS A 70 -57.30 46.85 -20.29
CA LYS A 70 -57.17 45.47 -20.75
C LYS A 70 -55.90 45.24 -21.56
N ALA A 71 -55.58 46.15 -22.48
CA ALA A 71 -54.36 46.05 -23.28
C ALA A 71 -53.10 46.09 -22.39
N GLU A 72 -53.06 47.00 -21.41
CA GLU A 72 -51.98 47.06 -20.42
C GLU A 72 -51.89 45.79 -19.58
N GLN A 73 -53.04 45.24 -19.17
CA GLN A 73 -53.10 43.99 -18.40
C GLN A 73 -52.58 42.81 -19.21
N ASP A 74 -52.98 42.68 -20.47
CA ASP A 74 -52.55 41.61 -21.36
C ASP A 74 -51.03 41.69 -21.61
N GLU A 75 -50.50 42.90 -21.80
CA GLU A 75 -49.05 43.12 -21.93
C GLU A 75 -48.30 42.74 -20.63
N ALA A 76 -48.80 43.18 -19.47
CA ALA A 76 -48.21 42.87 -18.18
C ALA A 76 -48.23 41.36 -17.89
N LEU A 77 -49.33 40.66 -18.21
CA LEU A 77 -49.45 39.21 -18.07
C LEU A 77 -48.51 38.48 -19.03
N GLY A 78 -48.38 38.95 -20.27
CA GLY A 78 -47.42 38.44 -21.24
C GLY A 78 -45.98 38.53 -20.73
N ASN A 79 -45.58 39.68 -20.19
CA ASN A 79 -44.26 39.89 -19.61
C ASN A 79 -44.03 39.05 -18.35
N LEU A 80 -45.04 38.91 -17.49
CA LEU A 80 -44.97 38.07 -16.30
C LEU A 80 -44.78 36.59 -16.64
N ASN A 81 -45.47 36.09 -17.67
CA ASN A 81 -45.33 34.71 -18.11
C ASN A 81 -43.94 34.45 -18.68
N LYS A 82 -43.40 35.35 -19.51
CA LYS A 82 -42.00 35.26 -19.99
C LYS A 82 -41.02 35.19 -18.81
N LEU A 83 -41.18 36.04 -17.80
CA LEU A 83 -40.30 36.06 -16.64
C LEU A 83 -40.42 34.78 -15.79
N ARG A 84 -41.61 34.18 -15.72
CA ARG A 84 -41.82 32.88 -15.06
C ARG A 84 -41.16 31.74 -15.84
N ASP A 85 -41.23 31.77 -17.16
CA ASP A 85 -40.59 30.77 -18.02
C ASP A 85 -39.06 30.87 -17.91
N GLU A 86 -38.51 32.08 -17.94
CA GLU A 86 -37.08 32.34 -17.71
C GLU A 86 -36.63 31.87 -16.33
N ARG A 87 -37.40 32.19 -15.28
CA ARG A 87 -37.12 31.71 -13.92
C ARG A 87 -37.11 30.19 -13.84
N SER A 88 -38.07 29.54 -14.48
CA SER A 88 -38.18 28.07 -14.48
C SER A 88 -37.01 27.45 -15.22
N SER A 89 -36.64 27.98 -16.39
CA SER A 89 -35.47 27.54 -17.15
C SER A 89 -34.16 27.71 -16.35
N LEU A 90 -33.96 28.86 -15.71
CA LEU A 90 -32.77 29.11 -14.90
C LEU A 90 -32.69 28.18 -13.68
N LEU A 91 -33.83 27.90 -13.05
CA LEU A 91 -33.92 26.96 -11.93
C LEU A 91 -33.55 25.54 -12.37
N ASP A 92 -34.01 25.10 -13.53
CA ASP A 92 -33.68 23.78 -14.05
C ASP A 92 -32.21 23.66 -14.43
N GLN A 93 -31.63 24.69 -15.07
CA GLN A 93 -30.18 24.76 -15.30
C GLN A 93 -29.38 24.73 -13.99
N GLN A 94 -29.86 25.40 -12.94
CA GLN A 94 -29.22 25.37 -11.63
C GLN A 94 -29.25 23.96 -11.02
N LYS A 95 -30.42 23.29 -11.07
CA LYS A 95 -30.57 21.90 -10.59
C LYS A 95 -29.65 20.95 -11.34
N GLU A 96 -29.58 21.04 -12.66
CA GLU A 96 -28.70 20.21 -13.48
C GLU A 96 -27.22 20.41 -13.12
N LYS A 97 -26.78 21.66 -12.96
CA LYS A 97 -25.40 21.96 -12.55
C LYS A 97 -25.12 21.46 -11.15
N TRP A 98 -26.08 21.58 -10.23
CA TRP A 98 -25.93 21.08 -8.87
C TRP A 98 -25.84 19.55 -8.82
N GLN A 99 -26.68 18.85 -9.58
CA GLN A 99 -26.60 17.38 -9.72
C GLN A 99 -25.22 16.96 -10.25
N LYS A 100 -24.74 17.58 -11.33
CA LYS A 100 -23.39 17.31 -11.87
C LYS A 100 -22.28 17.53 -10.83
N ILE A 101 -22.42 18.53 -9.96
CA ILE A 101 -21.45 18.76 -8.87
C ILE A 101 -21.53 17.66 -7.81
N GLN A 102 -22.73 17.18 -7.47
CA GLN A 102 -22.90 16.07 -6.54
C GLN A 102 -22.32 14.78 -7.11
N ASP A 103 -22.68 14.44 -8.35
CA ASP A 103 -22.17 13.25 -9.04
C ASP A 103 -20.63 13.25 -9.08
N LEU A 104 -20.01 14.37 -9.46
CA LEU A 104 -18.55 14.50 -9.48
C LEU A 104 -17.92 14.33 -8.09
N LYS A 105 -18.58 14.82 -7.03
CA LYS A 105 -18.08 14.64 -5.66
C LYS A 105 -18.22 13.19 -5.23
N ASP A 106 -19.37 12.57 -5.48
CA ASP A 106 -19.64 11.19 -5.11
C ASP A 106 -18.69 10.24 -5.84
N ASP A 107 -18.45 10.46 -7.13
CA ASP A 107 -17.44 9.73 -7.91
C ASP A 107 -16.03 9.91 -7.34
N TYR A 108 -15.64 11.16 -7.02
CA TYR A 108 -14.32 11.42 -6.44
C TYR A 108 -14.14 10.75 -5.07
N TYR A 109 -15.12 10.89 -4.17
CA TYR A 109 -15.03 10.33 -2.83
C TYR A 109 -15.16 8.80 -2.83
N SER A 110 -16.00 8.23 -3.70
CA SER A 110 -16.08 6.78 -3.87
C SER A 110 -14.77 6.20 -4.41
N ALA A 111 -14.17 6.81 -5.43
CA ALA A 111 -12.86 6.40 -5.95
C ALA A 111 -11.75 6.54 -4.90
N ARG A 112 -11.73 7.65 -4.16
CA ARG A 112 -10.76 7.88 -3.07
C ARG A 112 -10.91 6.87 -1.94
N ASN A 113 -12.15 6.54 -1.56
CA ASN A 113 -12.41 5.54 -0.53
C ASN A 113 -11.99 4.15 -1.01
N ALA A 114 -12.34 3.76 -2.24
CA ALA A 114 -11.92 2.50 -2.84
C ALA A 114 -10.38 2.37 -2.88
N TYR A 115 -9.68 3.43 -3.28
CA TYR A 115 -8.21 3.46 -3.28
C TYR A 115 -7.63 3.29 -1.87
N ARG A 116 -8.17 4.02 -0.88
CA ARG A 116 -7.75 3.92 0.51
C ARG A 116 -7.97 2.52 1.08
N ASP A 117 -9.07 1.88 0.75
CA ASP A 117 -9.39 0.56 1.26
C ASP A 117 -8.51 -0.51 0.57
N TYR A 118 -8.23 -0.37 -0.73
CA TYR A 118 -7.21 -1.16 -1.41
C TYR A 118 -5.82 -1.03 -0.76
N GLU A 119 -5.37 0.19 -0.44
CA GLU A 119 -4.08 0.40 0.24
C GLU A 119 -4.03 -0.27 1.62
N LYS A 120 -5.11 -0.13 2.41
CA LYS A 120 -5.21 -0.78 3.72
C LYS A 120 -5.15 -2.29 3.60
N GLU A 121 -5.87 -2.88 2.64
CA GLU A 121 -5.86 -4.32 2.40
C GLU A 121 -4.48 -4.80 1.93
N ALA A 122 -3.87 -4.11 0.97
CA ALA A 122 -2.52 -4.42 0.50
C ALA A 122 -1.50 -4.34 1.64
N TRP A 123 -1.62 -3.35 2.52
CA TRP A 123 -0.76 -3.23 3.69
C TRP A 123 -1.01 -4.32 4.73
N ARG A 124 -2.27 -4.67 4.99
CA ARG A 124 -2.63 -5.80 5.85
C ARG A 124 -2.02 -7.10 5.34
N ILE A 125 -2.15 -7.39 4.05
CA ILE A 125 -1.58 -8.60 3.42
C ILE A 125 -0.04 -8.61 3.55
N ARG A 126 0.64 -7.49 3.29
CA ARG A 126 2.10 -7.42 3.46
C ARG A 126 2.52 -7.65 4.91
N ARG A 127 1.79 -7.07 5.86
CA ARG A 127 2.07 -7.25 7.28
C ARG A 127 1.84 -8.69 7.70
N GLU A 128 0.75 -9.32 7.28
CA GLU A 128 0.45 -10.72 7.57
C GLU A 128 1.49 -11.66 6.98
N LYS A 129 1.96 -11.40 5.75
CA LYS A 129 3.06 -12.16 5.14
C LYS A 129 4.34 -12.03 5.95
N LYS A 130 4.73 -10.79 6.28
CA LYS A 130 5.92 -10.53 7.08
C LYS A 130 5.83 -11.15 8.47
N ALA A 131 4.69 -11.06 9.13
CA ALA A 131 4.48 -11.67 10.44
C ALA A 131 4.64 -13.19 10.37
N LYS A 132 4.08 -13.84 9.35
CA LYS A 132 4.26 -15.29 9.12
C LYS A 132 5.72 -15.65 8.84
N GLU A 133 6.41 -14.89 7.98
CA GLU A 133 7.84 -15.09 7.70
C GLU A 133 8.70 -14.92 8.97
N ASP A 134 8.40 -13.90 9.78
CA ASP A 134 9.09 -13.63 11.04
C ASP A 134 8.81 -14.73 12.08
N GLU A 135 7.58 -15.24 12.15
CA GLU A 135 7.18 -16.37 13.00
C GLU A 135 7.88 -17.67 12.57
N GLU A 136 7.90 -17.98 11.28
CA GLU A 136 8.59 -19.14 10.72
C GLU A 136 10.10 -19.05 10.95
N TYR A 137 10.70 -17.86 10.77
CA TYR A 137 12.12 -17.62 11.03
C TYR A 137 12.45 -17.80 12.52
N ARG A 138 11.63 -17.26 13.42
CA ARG A 138 11.80 -17.42 14.87
C ARG A 138 11.71 -18.89 15.27
N LEU A 139 10.73 -19.61 14.75
CA LEU A 139 10.56 -21.02 15.03
C LEU A 139 11.72 -21.86 14.46
N ALA A 140 12.20 -21.53 13.26
CA ALA A 140 13.38 -22.17 12.68
C ALA A 140 14.65 -21.90 13.51
N LYS A 141 14.88 -20.66 13.93
CA LYS A 141 16.02 -20.31 14.80
C LYS A 141 15.97 -21.00 16.15
N LYS A 142 14.78 -21.11 16.75
CA LYS A 142 14.60 -21.85 18.00
C LYS A 142 14.95 -23.33 17.81
N ARG A 143 14.47 -23.96 16.73
CA ARG A 143 14.82 -25.34 16.39
C ARG A 143 16.32 -25.52 16.16
N GLU A 144 16.98 -24.60 15.45
CA GLU A 144 18.43 -24.63 15.26
C GLU A 144 19.19 -24.53 16.59
N ILE A 145 18.76 -23.64 17.49
CA ILE A 145 19.38 -23.49 18.82
C ILE A 145 19.17 -24.75 19.66
N ALA A 146 17.96 -25.30 19.66
CA ALA A 146 17.65 -26.55 20.37
C ALA A 146 18.48 -27.72 19.82
N GLN A 147 18.57 -27.86 18.50
CA GLN A 147 19.41 -28.87 17.83
C GLN A 147 20.88 -28.67 18.18
N TYR A 148 21.40 -27.44 18.11
CA TYR A 148 22.79 -27.15 18.46
C TYR A 148 23.10 -27.51 19.92
N LYS A 149 22.21 -27.16 20.87
CA LYS A 149 22.37 -27.53 22.29
C LYS A 149 22.31 -29.03 22.51
N MET A 150 21.43 -29.73 21.80
CA MET A 150 21.34 -31.18 21.86
C MET A 150 22.58 -31.85 21.24
N GLU A 151 23.08 -31.33 20.11
CA GLU A 151 24.31 -31.80 19.48
C GLU A 151 25.52 -31.59 20.40
N GLU A 152 25.69 -30.40 20.98
CA GLU A 152 26.75 -30.10 21.94
C GLU A 152 26.69 -31.01 23.17
N ALA A 153 25.48 -31.26 23.71
CA ALA A 153 25.28 -32.17 24.83
C ALA A 153 25.48 -33.65 24.46
N SER A 154 25.23 -34.03 23.20
CA SER A 154 25.44 -35.39 22.68
C SER A 154 26.91 -35.72 22.43
N GLN A 155 27.79 -34.72 22.39
CA GLN A 155 29.23 -34.95 22.32
C GLN A 155 29.67 -35.74 23.56
N MET A 156 30.46 -36.78 23.33
CA MET A 156 30.97 -37.65 24.40
C MET A 156 31.70 -36.81 25.46
N ALA A 157 31.21 -36.87 26.70
CA ALA A 157 31.83 -36.15 27.80
C ALA A 157 33.31 -36.57 27.95
N TYR A 158 34.17 -35.61 28.31
CA TYR A 158 35.62 -35.83 28.42
C TYR A 158 36.33 -36.27 27.14
N ALA A 159 35.72 -36.18 25.95
CA ALA A 159 36.39 -36.60 24.71
C ALA A 159 37.70 -35.83 24.45
N SER A 160 37.74 -34.54 24.76
CA SER A 160 38.94 -33.71 24.58
C SER A 160 40.05 -34.10 25.56
N GLU A 161 39.68 -34.40 26.80
CA GLU A 161 40.53 -34.81 27.90
C GLU A 161 41.07 -36.23 27.69
N ILE A 162 40.27 -37.14 27.14
CA ILE A 162 40.71 -38.47 26.74
C ILE A 162 41.71 -38.35 25.58
N LEU A 163 41.45 -37.49 24.59
CA LEU A 163 42.38 -37.26 23.48
C LEU A 163 43.70 -36.64 23.94
N THR A 164 43.67 -35.70 24.88
CA THR A 164 44.90 -35.12 25.47
C THR A 164 45.63 -36.16 26.31
N CYS A 165 44.95 -36.94 27.16
CA CYS A 165 45.57 -38.03 27.92
C CYS A 165 46.23 -39.05 26.99
N GLU A 166 45.54 -39.49 25.93
CA GLU A 166 46.10 -40.41 24.94
C GLU A 166 47.26 -39.79 24.15
N GLY A 167 47.19 -38.50 23.83
CA GLY A 167 48.27 -37.75 23.19
C GLY A 167 49.52 -37.66 24.08
N LEU A 168 49.33 -37.38 25.37
CA LEU A 168 50.40 -37.33 26.37
C LEU A 168 50.99 -38.71 26.64
N ILE A 169 50.17 -39.75 26.75
CA ILE A 169 50.64 -41.14 26.88
C ILE A 169 51.49 -41.53 25.66
N ARG A 170 51.08 -41.15 24.44
CA ARG A 170 51.88 -41.38 23.22
C ARG A 170 53.19 -40.60 23.22
N TYR A 171 53.21 -39.40 23.79
CA TYR A 171 54.41 -38.57 23.90
C TYR A 171 55.42 -39.14 24.91
N PHE A 172 54.97 -39.64 26.05
CA PHE A 172 55.82 -40.18 27.11
C PHE A 172 56.17 -41.67 26.93
N ASP A 173 55.33 -42.44 26.23
CA ASP A 173 55.54 -43.85 25.88
C ASP A 173 55.38 -44.08 24.37
N PRO A 174 56.39 -43.70 23.56
CA PRO A 174 56.38 -43.94 22.11
C PRO A 174 56.51 -45.43 21.74
N SER A 175 56.78 -46.33 22.70
CA SER A 175 56.91 -47.77 22.50
C SER A 175 55.58 -48.53 22.69
N SER A 176 54.52 -47.85 23.13
CA SER A 176 53.18 -48.42 23.28
C SER A 176 52.60 -48.90 21.94
N VAL A 177 51.92 -50.05 21.97
CA VAL A 177 51.32 -50.75 20.83
C VAL A 177 50.40 -49.86 19.97
N GLU A 178 49.85 -48.79 20.54
CA GLU A 178 48.95 -47.84 19.87
C GLU A 178 49.68 -46.81 18.98
N ALA A 179 50.90 -46.39 19.37
CA ALA A 179 51.72 -45.51 18.55
C ALA A 179 52.20 -46.23 17.28
N ALA A 180 52.55 -47.52 17.41
CA ALA A 180 52.88 -48.39 16.28
C ALA A 180 51.69 -48.63 15.34
N ARG A 181 50.46 -48.71 15.87
CA ARG A 181 49.22 -48.91 15.08
C ARG A 181 48.90 -47.72 14.16
N LYS A 182 49.15 -46.48 14.61
CA LYS A 182 48.93 -45.26 13.81
C LYS A 182 50.09 -44.89 12.88
N ALA A 183 51.34 -45.20 13.24
CA ALA A 183 52.47 -45.09 12.29
C ALA A 183 52.25 -45.95 11.01
N LYS A 184 51.53 -47.08 11.16
CA LYS A 184 51.08 -47.93 10.05
C LYS A 184 49.90 -47.36 9.24
N LEU A 185 49.08 -46.48 9.81
CA LEU A 185 47.94 -45.85 9.14
C LEU A 185 48.34 -44.59 8.35
N VAL A 186 49.36 -43.85 8.81
CA VAL A 186 49.89 -42.66 8.12
C VAL A 186 50.77 -43.03 6.92
N SER A 187 51.34 -44.24 6.92
CA SER A 187 52.18 -44.77 5.82
C SER A 187 51.40 -45.53 4.74
N GLY A 188 50.07 -45.63 4.85
CA GLY A 188 49.21 -46.25 3.84
C GLY A 188 48.85 -45.29 2.69
N PRO A 189 48.78 -45.75 1.42
CA PRO A 189 48.49 -44.90 0.27
C PRO A 189 47.09 -44.28 0.34
N ARG A 190 47.02 -42.95 0.22
CA ARG A 190 45.80 -42.15 0.38
C ARG A 190 44.98 -42.15 -0.93
N ALA A 191 44.09 -43.12 -1.09
CA ALA A 191 43.31 -43.37 -2.32
C ALA A 191 42.19 -42.33 -2.65
N LEU A 192 42.20 -41.14 -2.04
CA LEU A 192 41.11 -40.15 -2.15
C LEU A 192 41.59 -38.73 -2.50
N ALA A 193 42.68 -38.59 -3.26
CA ALA A 193 43.09 -37.29 -3.77
C ALA A 193 42.16 -36.83 -4.91
N ALA A 194 41.45 -35.71 -4.70
CA ALA A 194 40.48 -35.15 -5.65
C ALA A 194 41.15 -34.61 -6.92
N GLN A 195 40.60 -34.97 -8.08
CA GLN A 195 41.01 -34.44 -9.39
C GLN A 195 40.16 -33.21 -9.78
N PRO A 196 40.73 -32.19 -10.44
CA PRO A 196 40.02 -30.97 -10.81
C PRO A 196 39.10 -31.20 -12.01
N THR A 197 37.79 -30.94 -11.87
CA THR A 197 36.75 -31.34 -12.85
C THR A 197 36.14 -30.21 -13.69
N ARG A 198 36.77 -29.04 -13.84
CA ARG A 198 36.25 -27.98 -14.72
C ARG A 198 37.33 -27.21 -15.50
N SER A 199 37.31 -27.36 -16.82
CA SER A 199 37.84 -26.37 -17.78
C SER A 199 36.66 -25.55 -18.32
N VAL A 200 36.74 -24.23 -18.26
CA VAL A 200 35.73 -23.33 -18.82
C VAL A 200 36.07 -23.12 -20.30
N ASP A 201 35.13 -23.42 -21.20
CA ASP A 201 35.24 -23.23 -22.65
C ASP A 201 34.58 -21.89 -23.03
N ASP A 202 35.37 -20.96 -23.58
CA ASP A 202 34.97 -19.57 -23.90
C ASP A 202 34.28 -19.45 -25.27
N SER A 203 33.96 -20.55 -25.94
CA SER A 203 33.53 -20.55 -27.35
C SER A 203 32.07 -20.18 -27.62
N ALA A 204 31.26 -19.86 -26.60
CA ALA A 204 29.81 -19.62 -26.75
C ALA A 204 29.34 -18.16 -26.61
N LEU A 205 30.24 -17.18 -26.41
CA LEU A 205 29.84 -15.78 -26.22
C LEU A 205 29.85 -14.97 -27.54
N SER A 206 28.89 -15.24 -28.43
CA SER A 206 28.62 -14.39 -29.60
C SER A 206 27.79 -13.16 -29.20
N GLY A 207 28.45 -12.17 -28.59
CA GLY A 207 27.89 -10.86 -28.28
C GLY A 207 29.00 -9.83 -28.11
N LYS A 208 28.80 -8.60 -28.62
CA LYS A 208 29.81 -7.51 -28.63
C LYS A 208 30.52 -7.39 -27.28
N ARG A 209 31.82 -7.68 -27.28
CA ARG A 209 32.74 -7.46 -26.17
C ARG A 209 32.73 -5.96 -25.81
N LEU A 210 32.25 -5.63 -24.62
CA LEU A 210 32.31 -4.27 -24.07
C LEU A 210 33.78 -3.91 -23.86
N THR A 211 34.32 -3.06 -24.73
CA THR A 211 35.63 -2.44 -24.55
C THR A 211 35.55 -1.49 -23.37
N LYS A 212 36.47 -1.68 -22.41
CA LYS A 212 36.67 -0.82 -21.25
C LYS A 212 36.86 0.63 -21.72
N LYS A 213 35.95 1.51 -21.31
CA LYS A 213 36.01 2.96 -21.57
C LYS A 213 37.06 3.55 -20.64
N ASP A 214 38.28 3.66 -21.12
CA ASP A 214 39.28 4.55 -20.54
C ASP A 214 38.77 6.00 -20.68
N GLY A 215 38.82 6.76 -19.59
CA GLY A 215 38.77 8.23 -19.67
C GLY A 215 37.62 8.97 -18.99
N HIS A 216 36.92 8.40 -17.99
CA HIS A 216 36.16 9.25 -17.04
C HIS A 216 35.84 8.57 -15.70
N GLU A 217 36.86 8.09 -14.98
CA GLU A 217 36.74 7.81 -13.55
C GLU A 217 37.39 8.98 -12.80
N GLY A 218 36.60 9.78 -12.07
CA GLY A 218 37.12 10.94 -11.34
C GLY A 218 36.16 11.55 -10.32
N ASP A 219 34.92 11.88 -10.69
CA ASP A 219 34.12 12.81 -9.87
C ASP A 219 32.72 12.30 -9.49
N TYR A 220 32.63 11.12 -8.88
CA TYR A 220 31.41 10.74 -8.14
C TYR A 220 31.66 9.78 -6.99
N PHE A 221 32.67 10.09 -6.16
CA PHE A 221 32.77 9.51 -4.82
C PHE A 221 33.33 10.53 -3.85
N ILE A 222 32.43 11.30 -3.22
CA ILE A 222 32.77 12.13 -2.06
C ILE A 222 33.11 11.19 -0.93
N SER A 223 34.41 10.98 -0.71
CA SER A 223 34.95 10.37 0.50
C SER A 223 36.04 11.28 1.05
N ILE A 224 35.84 11.70 2.30
CA ILE A 224 36.66 12.65 3.05
C ILE A 224 38.08 12.07 3.26
N PRO A 225 39.17 12.76 2.87
CA PRO A 225 40.53 12.28 3.15
C PRO A 225 41.13 12.98 4.37
N LYS A 226 41.52 12.20 5.40
CA LYS A 226 42.55 12.62 6.37
C LYS A 226 43.58 11.51 6.63
N LYS A 227 44.65 11.61 5.84
CA LYS A 227 46.08 11.61 6.24
C LYS A 227 46.55 10.51 7.21
N GLY A 228 47.22 9.50 6.65
CA GLY A 228 48.05 8.55 7.38
C GLY A 228 49.43 9.08 7.75
N LYS A 229 50.07 8.42 8.72
CA LYS A 229 51.53 8.39 8.90
C LYS A 229 51.95 6.96 9.21
N LYS A 230 52.76 6.38 8.31
CA LYS A 230 53.28 5.01 8.33
C LYS A 230 54.76 5.10 8.69
N GLY A 231 55.25 4.22 9.56
CA GLY A 231 56.68 4.05 9.83
C GLY A 231 56.92 2.72 10.53
N LYS A 232 57.74 1.85 9.93
CA LYS A 232 58.03 0.47 10.32
C LYS A 232 59.55 0.28 10.36
N LYS A 233 60.02 -0.54 11.32
CA LYS A 233 61.23 -1.43 11.34
C LYS A 233 62.26 -1.18 12.46
N ASN A 234 62.32 -2.18 13.34
CA ASN A 234 63.46 -3.05 13.71
C ASN A 234 64.75 -2.55 14.40
N ILE A 235 65.05 -3.30 15.48
CA ILE A 235 66.35 -3.91 15.88
C ILE A 235 67.42 -3.03 16.53
N GLY A 236 67.84 -3.44 17.73
CA GLY A 236 69.27 -3.60 18.02
C GLY A 236 69.86 -2.84 19.21
N THR A 237 69.91 -3.52 20.36
CA THR A 237 71.07 -3.59 21.29
C THR A 237 71.50 -2.33 22.05
N THR A 238 71.42 -2.37 23.39
CA THR A 238 72.58 -2.37 24.32
C THR A 238 72.12 -2.31 25.79
N LEU A 239 72.53 -3.33 26.53
CA LEU A 239 72.67 -3.40 28.01
C LEU A 239 73.54 -2.23 28.54
N PRO A 240 73.49 -1.83 29.84
CA PRO A 240 73.98 -2.67 30.93
C PRO A 240 73.24 -2.63 32.29
N ASN A 241 73.52 -3.69 33.04
CA ASN A 241 73.32 -3.94 34.47
C ASN A 241 74.06 -2.89 35.36
N PRO A 242 73.77 -2.80 36.68
CA PRO A 242 74.59 -3.52 37.68
C PRO A 242 73.73 -4.19 38.78
N GLU A 243 74.02 -5.44 39.19
CA GLU A 243 74.79 -5.86 40.39
C GLU A 243 74.17 -5.37 41.73
N SER A 244 74.02 -6.13 42.82
CA SER A 244 74.72 -7.34 43.31
C SER A 244 73.82 -8.11 44.31
N SER A 245 73.83 -9.44 44.31
CA SER A 245 74.49 -10.34 45.30
C SER A 245 73.66 -10.75 46.52
N HIS A 246 73.34 -12.05 46.61
CA HIS A 246 73.52 -12.96 47.76
C HIS A 246 73.12 -14.39 47.29
N THR A 247 74.05 -15.29 46.93
CA THR A 247 74.70 -16.34 47.77
C THR A 247 73.68 -17.18 48.55
N MET A 248 73.46 -18.50 48.44
CA MET A 248 74.20 -19.75 48.09
C MET A 248 73.13 -20.90 47.98
N PRO A 249 73.45 -22.20 47.84
CA PRO A 249 74.49 -22.89 47.07
C PRO A 249 73.90 -23.91 46.08
N ALA A 250 74.68 -24.22 45.04
CA ALA A 250 74.42 -25.31 44.11
C ALA A 250 74.65 -26.69 44.73
N LYS A 251 73.73 -27.63 44.45
CA LYS A 251 74.06 -29.06 44.39
C LYS A 251 73.52 -29.65 43.09
N SER A 252 74.48 -30.07 42.26
CA SER A 252 74.32 -30.84 41.03
C SER A 252 73.62 -32.18 41.27
N LYS A 253 72.54 -32.49 40.54
CA LYS A 253 72.19 -33.87 40.15
C LYS A 253 71.47 -33.90 38.78
N SER A 254 71.98 -34.79 37.95
CA SER A 254 71.42 -35.41 36.74
C SER A 254 69.89 -35.37 36.56
N GLY A 255 69.44 -34.99 35.34
CA GLY A 255 68.19 -35.50 34.76
C GLY A 255 67.10 -34.51 34.30
N LYS A 256 67.38 -33.22 34.09
CA LYS A 256 66.37 -32.25 33.58
C LYS A 256 65.82 -32.66 32.20
N ILE A 257 64.50 -32.76 32.08
CA ILE A 257 63.78 -33.03 30.83
C ILE A 257 63.33 -31.69 30.23
N ASN A 258 63.65 -31.44 28.96
CA ASN A 258 63.12 -30.28 28.22
C ASN A 258 61.77 -30.68 27.61
N LEU A 259 60.67 -30.31 28.25
CA LEU A 259 59.32 -30.51 27.74
C LEU A 259 58.91 -29.30 26.88
N PRO A 260 58.31 -29.50 25.69
CA PRO A 260 57.74 -28.40 24.92
C PRO A 260 56.58 -27.79 25.71
N GLY A 261 56.49 -26.45 25.74
CA GLY A 261 55.51 -25.73 26.57
C GLY A 261 54.04 -26.13 26.33
N GLY A 262 53.71 -26.62 25.13
CA GLY A 262 52.38 -27.16 24.82
C GLY A 262 52.04 -28.44 25.60
N VAL A 263 52.99 -29.35 25.76
CA VAL A 263 52.82 -30.61 26.54
C VAL A 263 52.65 -30.29 28.03
N VAL A 264 53.34 -29.26 28.53
CA VAL A 264 53.18 -28.78 29.91
C VAL A 264 51.79 -28.19 30.13
N GLN A 265 51.27 -27.41 29.18
CA GLN A 265 49.91 -26.87 29.25
C GLN A 265 48.86 -27.99 29.19
N GLU A 266 49.05 -29.02 28.38
CA GLU A 266 48.15 -30.17 28.32
C GLU A 266 48.16 -31.02 29.59
N LEU A 267 49.34 -31.22 30.22
CA LEU A 267 49.45 -31.87 31.53
C LEU A 267 48.72 -31.09 32.63
N ILE A 268 48.82 -29.75 32.60
CA ILE A 268 48.10 -28.87 33.53
C ILE A 268 46.59 -28.95 33.30
N LYS A 269 46.12 -29.00 32.04
CA LYS A 269 44.69 -29.17 31.71
C LYS A 269 44.09 -30.47 32.25
N VAL A 270 44.91 -31.51 32.43
CA VAL A 270 44.52 -32.81 32.98
C VAL A 270 44.83 -32.87 34.51
N ASP A 271 45.24 -31.77 35.13
CA ASP A 271 45.61 -31.66 36.55
C ASP A 271 46.73 -32.63 36.98
N ILE A 272 47.70 -32.90 36.11
CA ILE A 272 48.86 -33.74 36.42
C ILE A 272 50.10 -32.86 36.56
N LEU A 273 50.88 -33.09 37.62
CA LEU A 273 52.11 -32.35 37.84
C LEU A 273 53.16 -32.74 36.78
N PRO A 274 53.78 -31.78 36.08
CA PRO A 274 54.80 -32.09 35.08
C PRO A 274 55.99 -32.84 35.72
N PRO A 275 56.57 -33.85 35.03
CA PRO A 275 57.68 -34.61 35.58
C PRO A 275 58.93 -33.73 35.69
N ALA A 276 59.43 -33.55 36.91
CA ALA A 276 60.64 -32.77 37.18
C ALA A 276 61.91 -33.54 36.78
N ASN A 277 61.86 -34.88 36.79
CA ASN A 277 63.01 -35.73 36.51
C ASN A 277 62.63 -36.99 35.69
N LYS A 278 63.61 -37.63 35.04
CA LYS A 278 63.39 -38.84 34.20
C LYS A 278 62.75 -40.03 34.94
N GLY A 279 62.94 -40.12 36.26
CA GLY A 279 62.30 -41.15 37.10
C GLY A 279 60.81 -40.91 37.33
N ASP A 280 60.34 -39.66 37.23
CA ASP A 280 58.95 -39.30 37.51
C ASP A 280 58.03 -39.54 36.30
N VAL A 281 58.61 -39.86 35.13
CA VAL A 281 57.87 -40.12 33.88
C VAL A 281 56.97 -41.34 34.01
N GLN A 282 57.43 -42.39 34.71
CA GLN A 282 56.62 -43.59 34.93
C GLN A 282 55.43 -43.32 35.86
N ARG A 283 55.65 -42.52 36.92
CA ARG A 283 54.58 -42.05 37.80
C ARG A 283 53.53 -41.24 37.03
N VAL A 284 53.98 -40.33 36.17
CA VAL A 284 53.09 -39.52 35.32
C VAL A 284 52.33 -40.38 34.30
N LEU A 285 52.94 -41.44 33.76
CA LEU A 285 52.28 -42.39 32.86
C LEU A 285 51.20 -43.21 33.56
N GLU A 286 51.45 -43.66 34.79
CA GLU A 286 50.45 -44.37 35.61
C GLU A 286 49.29 -43.45 35.99
N GLU A 287 49.58 -42.21 36.40
CA GLU A 287 48.57 -41.18 36.69
C GLU A 287 47.75 -40.81 35.44
N LEU A 288 48.39 -40.68 34.26
CA LEU A 288 47.72 -40.43 32.98
C LEU A 288 46.82 -41.60 32.56
N ARG A 289 47.27 -42.85 32.74
CA ARG A 289 46.49 -44.05 32.44
C ARG A 289 45.29 -44.16 33.40
N GLY A 290 45.51 -43.95 34.70
CA GLY A 290 44.45 -43.95 35.71
C GLY A 290 43.41 -42.86 35.48
N LYS A 291 43.83 -41.65 35.08
CA LYS A 291 42.90 -40.58 34.69
C LYS A 291 42.18 -40.89 33.37
N SER A 292 42.86 -41.49 32.39
CA SER A 292 42.22 -41.91 31.13
C SER A 292 41.14 -42.97 31.35
N THR A 293 41.37 -43.97 32.21
CA THR A 293 40.34 -44.95 32.59
C THR A 293 39.22 -44.29 33.37
N TRP A 294 39.52 -43.40 34.31
CA TRP A 294 38.51 -42.65 35.05
C TRP A 294 37.63 -41.80 34.12
N TYR A 295 38.20 -41.12 33.14
CA TYR A 295 37.43 -40.35 32.15
C TYR A 295 36.54 -41.26 31.30
N LYS A 296 37.03 -42.45 30.89
CA LYS A 296 36.25 -43.44 30.12
C LYS A 296 35.09 -44.02 30.94
N ASP A 297 35.30 -44.35 32.21
CA ASP A 297 34.26 -44.93 33.07
C ASP A 297 33.18 -43.91 33.45
N ASN A 298 33.55 -42.63 33.61
CA ASN A 298 32.61 -41.55 33.95
C ASN A 298 32.00 -40.86 32.72
N GLN A 299 32.45 -41.21 31.50
CA GLN A 299 32.02 -40.62 30.24
C GLN A 299 30.51 -40.80 30.02
N ASP A 300 29.99 -42.02 30.16
CA ASP A 300 28.58 -42.31 29.91
C ASP A 300 27.66 -41.61 30.91
N GLN A 301 28.06 -41.57 32.19
CA GLN A 301 27.29 -40.90 33.24
C GLN A 301 27.22 -39.40 32.99
N LYS A 302 28.35 -38.76 32.70
CA LYS A 302 28.41 -37.33 32.43
C LYS A 302 27.74 -36.94 31.12
N THR A 303 27.82 -37.77 30.09
CA THR A 303 27.10 -37.55 28.82
C THR A 303 25.58 -37.59 29.05
N ARG A 304 25.08 -38.56 29.82
CA ARG A 304 23.64 -38.61 30.20
C ARG A 304 23.20 -37.44 31.04
N GLU A 305 24.01 -37.00 32.00
CA GLU A 305 23.74 -35.80 32.80
C GLU A 305 23.70 -34.53 31.95
N ASN A 306 24.62 -34.39 30.98
CA ASN A 306 24.66 -33.24 30.07
C ASN A 306 23.47 -33.22 29.12
N ILE A 307 23.10 -34.37 28.55
CA ILE A 307 21.89 -34.51 27.73
C ILE A 307 20.64 -34.17 28.56
N ALA A 308 20.53 -34.67 29.79
CA ALA A 308 19.39 -34.37 30.65
C ALA A 308 19.31 -32.88 31.05
N LYS A 309 20.46 -32.21 31.24
CA LYS A 309 20.50 -30.76 31.48
C LYS A 309 20.11 -29.96 30.24
N ALA A 310 20.62 -30.34 29.07
CA ALA A 310 20.28 -29.69 27.80
C ALA A 310 18.79 -29.89 27.45
N GLN A 311 18.23 -31.08 27.68
CA GLN A 311 16.80 -31.35 27.51
C GLN A 311 15.97 -30.44 28.42
N LYS A 312 16.31 -30.33 29.71
CA LYS A 312 15.62 -29.43 30.65
C LYS A 312 15.73 -27.96 30.26
N GLU A 313 16.86 -27.54 29.72
CA GLU A 313 17.06 -26.17 29.25
C GLU A 313 16.27 -25.88 27.97
N ILE A 314 16.15 -26.86 27.06
CA ILE A 314 15.28 -26.77 25.88
C ILE A 314 13.81 -26.71 26.31
N ASP A 315 13.37 -27.59 27.22
CA ASP A 315 12.00 -27.60 27.75
C ASP A 315 11.66 -26.28 28.47
N CYS A 316 12.63 -25.69 29.18
CA CYS A 316 12.48 -24.37 29.81
C CYS A 316 12.35 -23.25 28.76
N LEU A 317 13.16 -23.31 27.70
CA LEU A 317 13.11 -22.33 26.60
C LEU A 317 11.84 -22.46 25.74
N GLU A 318 11.25 -23.66 25.67
CA GLU A 318 9.96 -23.88 25.02
C GLU A 318 8.76 -23.49 25.91
N ALA A 319 8.93 -23.48 27.24
CA ALA A 319 7.89 -23.12 28.21
C ALA A 319 7.85 -21.63 28.58
N GLU A 320 8.92 -20.87 28.31
CA GLU A 320 8.97 -19.40 28.51
C GLU A 320 8.25 -18.60 27.41
N ASP A 321 7.78 -19.26 26.34
CA ASP A 321 6.90 -18.69 25.30
C ASP A 321 5.41 -18.95 25.55
#